data_AF-A0A5U3BBJ3-F1
#
_entry.id   AF-A0A5U3BBJ3-F1
#
_cell.length_a   1.000
_cell.length_b   1.000
_cell.length_c   1.000
_cell.angle_alpha   90.00
_cell.angle_beta   90.00
_cell.angle_gamma   90.00
#
_symmetry.space_group_name_H-M   'P 1'
#
loop_
_entity.id
_entity.type
_entity.pdbx_description
1 polymer ?
#
loop_
_entity_poly.entity_id
_entity_poly.type
_entity_poly.pdbx_seq_one_letter_code
_entity_poly.pdbx_strand_id
1 'polypeptide(L)' 'MAPLSILERLQNAANRQDLASILNLKTAFLTDVIYRLKAETQYTQFTIPKKNGAPRVISAPTTKLKDIQR' A
#
# COMPACT_ATOMS: atom_id res chain seq x y z
N MET A 1 -11.19 -4.79 29.70
CA MET A 1 -11.33 -5.36 28.35
C MET A 1 -9.94 -5.40 27.72
N ALA A 2 -9.58 -6.49 27.03
CA ALA A 2 -8.35 -6.53 26.26
C ALA A 2 -8.45 -5.58 25.05
N PRO A 3 -7.34 -4.95 24.62
CA PRO A 3 -7.34 -4.16 23.40
C PRO A 3 -7.63 -5.06 22.18
N LEU A 4 -8.37 -4.53 21.21
CA LEU A 4 -8.66 -5.22 19.94
C LEU A 4 -7.36 -5.57 19.21
N SER A 5 -7.33 -6.74 18.57
CA SER A 5 -6.27 -7.15 17.66
C SER A 5 -6.19 -6.22 16.44
N ILE A 6 -5.05 -6.22 15.75
CA ILE A 6 -4.89 -5.45 14.50
C ILE A 6 -5.93 -5.86 13.46
N LEU A 7 -6.23 -7.16 13.35
CA LEU A 7 -7.23 -7.67 12.41
C LEU A 7 -8.64 -7.14 12.73
N GLU A 8 -9.05 -7.19 14.00
CA GLU A 8 -10.35 -6.67 14.42
C GLU A 8 -10.46 -5.16 14.22
N ARG A 9 -9.37 -4.41 14.46
CA ARG A 9 -9.31 -2.97 14.16
C ARG A 9 -9.50 -2.70 12.67
N LEU A 10 -8.83 -3.48 11.80
CA LEU A 10 -8.96 -3.37 10.35
C LEU A 10 -10.38 -3.69 9.87
N GLN A 11 -11.00 -4.75 10.39
CA GLN A 11 -12.37 -5.13 10.05
C GLN A 11 -13.40 -4.07 10.47
N ASN A 12 -13.14 -3.37 11.58
CA ASN A 12 -14.01 -2.31 12.10
C ASN A 12 -13.73 -0.91 11.52
N ALA A 13 -12.71 -0.74 10.67
CA ALA A 13 -12.39 0.56 10.09
C ALA A 13 -13.51 1.01 9.14
N ALA A 14 -14.14 2.15 9.42
CA ALA A 14 -15.29 2.65 8.66
C ALA A 14 -14.92 3.79 7.70
N ASN A 15 -13.82 4.48 7.97
CA ASN A 15 -13.38 5.63 7.20
C ASN A 15 -11.85 5.68 7.02
N ARG A 16 -11.39 6.65 6.23
CA ARG A 16 -9.96 6.80 5.87
C ARG A 16 -9.10 7.19 7.07
N GLN A 17 -9.66 7.92 8.03
CA GLN A 17 -8.99 8.33 9.26
C GLN A 17 -8.74 7.11 10.16
N ASP A 18 -9.72 6.20 10.25
CA ASP A 18 -9.58 4.93 10.99
C ASP A 18 -8.45 4.11 10.38
N LEU A 19 -8.49 3.91 9.05
CA LEU A 19 -7.47 3.13 8.35
C LEU A 19 -6.08 3.77 8.48
N ALA A 20 -5.95 5.09 8.32
CA ALA A 20 -4.68 5.79 8.51
C ALA A 20 -4.15 5.63 9.94
N SER A 21 -5.03 5.71 10.95
CA SER A 21 -4.65 5.52 12.35
C SER A 21 -4.21 4.08 12.64
N ILE A 22 -4.84 3.09 12.00
CA ILE A 22 -4.46 1.68 12.14
C ILE A 22 -3.08 1.41 11.54
N LEU A 23 -2.81 2.00 10.38
CA LEU A 23 -1.53 1.88 9.67
C LEU A 23 -0.43 2.82 10.20
N ASN A 24 -0.74 3.65 11.21
CA ASN A 24 0.16 4.67 11.75
C ASN A 24 0.66 5.67 10.67
N LEU A 25 -0.27 6.14 9.85
CA LEU A 25 -0.04 7.08 8.76
C LEU A 25 -0.82 8.37 8.97
N LYS A 26 -0.39 9.46 8.32
CA LYS A 26 -1.18 10.68 8.22
C LYS A 26 -2.36 10.45 7.25
N THR A 27 -3.58 10.82 7.65
CA THR A 27 -4.76 10.75 6.77
C THR A 27 -4.57 11.47 5.44
N ALA A 28 -3.93 12.65 5.46
CA ALA A 28 -3.63 13.40 4.25
C ALA A 28 -2.71 12.63 3.29
N PHE A 29 -1.72 11.92 3.81
CA PHE A 29 -0.84 11.07 3.01
C PHE A 29 -1.61 9.90 2.40
N LEU A 30 -2.42 9.19 3.19
CA LEU A 30 -3.23 8.09 2.67
C LEU A 30 -4.23 8.56 1.61
N THR A 31 -4.86 9.72 1.84
CA THR A 31 -5.81 10.34 0.88
C THR A 31 -5.12 10.76 -0.41
N ASP A 32 -3.91 11.35 -0.31
CA ASP A 32 -3.08 11.72 -1.45
C ASP A 32 -2.80 10.51 -2.36
N VAL A 33 -2.38 9.42 -1.74
CA VAL A 33 -2.03 8.18 -2.43
C VAL A 33 -3.24 7.55 -3.10
N ILE A 34 -4.36 7.43 -2.39
CA ILE A 34 -5.57 6.76 -2.91
C ILE A 34 -6.24 7.59 -4.02
N TYR A 35 -6.40 8.90 -3.84
CA TYR A 35 -7.28 9.70 -4.73
C TYR A 35 -6.53 10.55 -5.74
N ARG A 36 -5.38 11.12 -5.38
CA ARG A 36 -4.63 11.99 -6.31
C ARG A 36 -3.68 11.17 -7.18
N LEU A 37 -2.87 10.30 -6.56
CA LEU A 37 -1.93 9.45 -7.29
C LEU A 37 -2.66 8.30 -7.99
N LYS A 38 -3.72 7.77 -7.36
CA LYS A 38 -4.51 6.62 -7.83
C LYS A 38 -3.72 5.31 -7.83
N ALA A 39 -4.45 4.19 -7.90
CA ALA A 39 -3.89 2.85 -7.77
C ALA A 39 -2.92 2.49 -8.91
N GLU A 40 -3.14 3.03 -10.11
CA GLU A 40 -2.38 2.70 -11.32
C GLU A 40 -0.94 3.21 -11.26
N THR A 41 -0.67 4.22 -10.42
CA THR A 41 0.67 4.80 -10.27
C THR A 41 1.47 4.15 -9.15
N GLN A 42 0.90 3.21 -8.40
CA GLN A 42 1.52 2.66 -7.20
C GLN A 42 2.62 1.63 -7.50
N TYR A 43 2.66 1.12 -8.73
CA TYR A 43 3.69 0.20 -9.20
C TYR A 43 4.34 0.72 -10.48
N THR A 44 5.66 0.63 -10.55
CA THR A 44 6.40 0.80 -11.81
C THR A 44 6.74 -0.57 -12.36
N GLN A 45 6.43 -0.79 -13.64
CA GLN A 45 6.72 -2.03 -14.32
C GLN A 45 7.97 -1.90 -15.20
N PHE A 46 8.85 -2.88 -15.12
CA PHE A 46 10.01 -3.00 -16.00
C PHE A 46 10.33 -4.47 -16.25
N THR A 47 11.19 -4.76 -17.23
CA THR A 47 11.54 -6.13 -17.60
C THR A 47 13.00 -6.41 -17.29
N ILE A 48 13.27 -7.60 -16.73
CA ILE A 48 14.62 -8.14 -16.56
C ILE A 48 14.72 -9.50 -17.28
N PRO A 49 15.92 -9.91 -17.74
CA PRO A 49 16.11 -11.24 -18.32
C PRO A 49 16.07 -12.33 -17.24
N LYS A 50 15.42 -13.45 -17.53
CA LYS A 50 15.56 -14.70 -16.76
C LYS A 50 16.87 -15.40 -17.14
N LYS A 51 17.25 -16.44 -16.38
CA LYS A 51 18.44 -17.27 -16.65
C LYS A 51 18.47 -17.84 -18.08
N ASN A 52 17.31 -18.13 -18.66
CA ASN A 52 17.17 -18.65 -20.02
C ASN A 52 16.94 -17.55 -21.09
N GLY A 53 17.15 -16.27 -20.75
CA GLY A 53 16.97 -15.14 -21.67
C GLY A 53 15.53 -14.67 -21.87
N ALA A 54 14.52 -15.42 -21.41
CA ALA A 54 13.13 -14.99 -21.52
C ALA A 54 12.84 -13.76 -20.61
N PRO A 55 11.95 -12.82 -21.02
CA PRO A 55 11.63 -11.65 -20.22
C PRO A 55 10.86 -12.03 -18.93
N ARG A 56 11.12 -11.30 -17.85
CA ARG A 56 10.32 -11.28 -16.62
C ARG A 56 9.88 -9.84 -16.35
N VAL A 57 8.57 -9.63 -16.30
CA VAL A 57 7.99 -8.36 -15.83
C VAL A 57 8.13 -8.30 -14.31
N ILE A 58 8.65 -7.18 -13.82
CA ILE A 58 8.78 -6.84 -12.41
C ILE A 58 7.83 -5.68 -12.13
N SER A 59 6.98 -5.82 -11.11
CA SER A 59 6.13 -4.75 -10.58
C SER A 59 6.74 -4.24 -9.28
N ALA A 60 7.53 -3.17 -9.34
CA ALA A 60 8.14 -2.58 -8.15
C ALA A 60 7.20 -1.54 -7.52
N PRO A 61 6.95 -1.61 -6.20
CA PRO A 61 6.13 -0.62 -5.53
C PRO A 61 6.84 0.73 -5.50
N THR A 62 6.08 1.82 -5.58
CA THR A 62 6.60 3.16 -5.30
C THR A 62 7.04 3.29 -3.83
N THR A 63 7.89 4.26 -3.53
CA THR A 63 8.30 4.56 -2.14
C THR A 63 7.07 4.81 -1.25
N LYS A 64 6.08 5.55 -1.76
CA LYS A 64 4.84 5.83 -1.02
C LYS A 64 4.04 4.57 -0.73
N LEU A 65 3.88 3.68 -1.72
CA LEU A 65 3.20 2.40 -1.50
C LEU A 65 3.96 1.53 -0.49
N LYS A 66 5.30 1.51 -0.57
CA LYS A 66 6.16 0.79 0.38
C LYS A 66 5.97 1.26 1.82
N ASP A 67 5.77 2.57 2.03
CA ASP A 67 5.48 3.12 3.36
C ASP A 67 4.10 2.70 3.91
N ILE A 68 3.14 2.39 3.02
CA ILE A 68 1.82 1.88 3.41
C ILE A 68 1.87 0.38 3.73
N GLN A 69 2.66 -0.39 2.99
CA GLN A 69 2.73 -1.87 3.08
C GLN A 69 3.73 -2.40 4.12
N ARG A 70 4.22 -1.55 5.03
CA ARG A 70 5.26 -1.91 6.02
C ARG A 70 4.92 -3.13 6.86
#